data_AF-A0A0Q8TZB6-F1
#
_entry.id   AF-A0A0Q8TZB6-F1
#
_cell.length_a   1.000
_cell.length_b   1.000
_cell.length_c   1.000
_cell.angle_alpha   90.00
_cell.angle_beta   90.00
_cell.angle_gamma   90.00
#
_symmetry.space_group_name_H-M   'P 1'
#
loop_
_entity.id
_entity.type
_entity.pdbx_description
1 polymer ?
#
loop_
_entity_poly.entity_id
_entity_poly.type
_entity_poly.pdbx_seq_one_letter_code
_entity_poly.pdbx_strand_id
1 'polypeptide(L)'
;MTSPDMPKDGDFASYLEGKMSRSAEVPDAAGSVGVNASAPADAPRQTIEQILVEGQEPTEEVLEEWIAGQGEPELSDEELERQAVEAPGDDGDPSTPE
;
A
#
# COMPACT_ATOMS: atom_id res chain seq x y z
N MET A 1 6.86 21.64 -16.96
CA MET A 1 8.06 20.81 -17.12
C MET A 1 7.65 19.41 -16.70
N THR A 2 7.57 18.44 -17.61
CA THR A 2 7.31 17.04 -17.23
C THR A 2 8.63 16.45 -16.74
N SER A 3 8.72 16.24 -15.43
CA SER A 3 9.90 15.61 -14.82
C SER A 3 10.11 14.23 -15.46
N PRO A 4 11.32 13.91 -15.95
CA PRO A 4 11.58 12.68 -16.69
C PRO A 4 11.41 11.39 -15.87
N ASP A 5 11.22 11.51 -14.55
CA ASP A 5 11.08 10.41 -13.60
C ASP A 5 9.63 10.12 -13.18
N MET A 6 8.66 10.89 -13.70
CA MET A 6 7.26 10.68 -13.34
C MET A 6 6.70 9.51 -14.16
N PRO A 7 6.19 8.44 -13.52
CA PRO A 7 5.57 7.34 -14.24
C PRO A 7 4.42 7.89 -15.08
N LYS A 8 4.33 7.43 -16.32
CA LYS A 8 3.30 7.83 -17.25
C LYS A 8 2.00 7.08 -16.95
N ASP A 9 0.90 7.68 -17.38
CA ASP A 9 -0.40 7.02 -17.35
C ASP A 9 -0.31 5.65 -18.04
N GLY A 10 -0.69 4.60 -17.31
CA GLY A 10 -0.62 3.22 -17.79
C GLY A 10 0.65 2.45 -17.40
N ASP A 11 1.69 3.09 -16.89
CA ASP A 11 2.90 2.39 -16.42
C ASP A 11 2.58 1.39 -15.29
N PHE A 12 1.64 1.75 -14.41
CA PHE A 12 1.15 0.85 -13.37
C PHE A 12 0.39 -0.36 -13.94
N ALA A 13 -0.46 -0.14 -14.95
CA ALA A 13 -1.19 -1.22 -15.62
C ALA A 13 -0.22 -2.18 -16.33
N SER A 14 0.80 -1.64 -17.02
CA SER A 14 1.86 -2.43 -17.65
C SER A 14 2.74 -3.17 -16.64
N TYR A 15 3.01 -2.59 -15.46
CA TYR A 15 3.72 -3.25 -14.38
C TYR A 15 2.92 -4.44 -13.83
N LEU A 16 1.62 -4.25 -13.57
CA LEU A 16 0.73 -5.32 -13.13
C LEU A 16 0.63 -6.44 -14.18
N GLU A 17 0.45 -6.10 -15.46
CA GLU A 17 0.41 -7.07 -16.56
C GLU A 17 1.73 -7.84 -16.69
N GLY A 18 2.87 -7.15 -16.50
CA GLY A 18 4.20 -7.75 -16.48
C GLY A 18 4.42 -8.70 -15.30
N LYS A 19 3.89 -8.36 -14.10
CA LYS A 19 3.92 -9.22 -12.92
C LYS A 19 3.00 -10.45 -13.08
N MET A 20 1.76 -10.26 -13.54
CA MET A 20 0.80 -11.35 -13.77
C MET A 20 1.28 -12.33 -14.85
N SER A 21 1.98 -11.85 -15.88
CA SER A 21 2.59 -12.69 -16.91
C SER A 21 3.79 -13.50 -16.40
N ARG A 22 4.44 -13.06 -15.32
CA ARG A 22 5.62 -13.71 -14.71
C ARG A 22 5.26 -14.69 -13.59
N SER A 23 4.14 -14.51 -12.91
CA SER A 23 3.66 -15.39 -11.82
C SER A 23 3.24 -16.80 -12.26
N ALA A 24 3.37 -17.15 -13.56
CA ALA A 24 3.23 -18.52 -14.02
C ALA A 24 4.41 -19.43 -13.64
N GLU A 25 5.50 -18.88 -13.08
CA GLU A 25 6.67 -19.65 -12.62
C GLU A 25 6.91 -19.40 -11.12
N VAL A 26 6.42 -20.31 -10.29
CA VAL A 26 6.60 -20.31 -8.82
C VAL A 26 8.07 -20.63 -8.49
N PRO A 27 8.71 -19.83 -7.64
CA PRO A 27 9.43 -20.45 -6.54
C PRO A 27 9.09 -19.81 -5.18
N ASP A 28 8.79 -20.70 -4.24
CA ASP A 28 8.90 -20.55 -2.80
C ASP A 28 10.17 -19.77 -2.41
N ALA A 29 10.05 -18.66 -1.66
CA ALA A 29 10.94 -18.32 -0.53
C ALA A 29 10.70 -16.91 0.04
N ALA A 30 10.44 -16.93 1.35
CA ALA A 30 10.49 -15.83 2.30
C ALA A 30 11.56 -14.74 2.05
N GLY A 31 11.13 -13.48 2.07
CA GLY A 31 11.99 -12.29 2.12
C GLY A 31 11.41 -11.27 3.10
N SER A 32 11.92 -11.26 4.33
CA SER A 32 11.58 -10.32 5.40
C SER A 32 12.08 -8.90 5.08
N VAL A 33 11.17 -7.92 5.14
CA VAL A 33 11.53 -6.50 5.35
C VAL A 33 10.73 -6.00 6.54
N GLY A 34 11.43 -5.76 7.65
CA GLY A 34 10.83 -5.37 8.92
C GLY A 34 10.60 -3.87 9.03
N VAL A 35 9.46 -3.49 9.59
CA VAL A 35 9.29 -2.29 10.42
C VAL A 35 8.42 -2.66 11.62
N ASN A 36 8.93 -2.38 12.82
CA ASN A 36 8.35 -2.71 14.11
C ASN A 36 7.20 -1.76 14.49
N ALA A 37 6.10 -2.30 15.02
CA ALA A 37 5.49 -1.87 16.30
C ALA A 37 4.36 -2.82 16.75
N SER A 38 4.70 -3.70 17.71
CA SER A 38 3.83 -4.27 18.75
C SER A 38 2.50 -4.95 18.35
N ALA A 39 2.57 -6.13 17.76
CA ALA A 39 1.52 -7.15 17.77
C ALA A 39 2.17 -8.53 18.03
N PRO A 40 1.48 -9.50 18.68
CA PRO A 40 2.11 -10.76 19.08
C PRO A 40 2.65 -11.50 17.85
N ALA A 41 3.92 -11.92 17.91
CA ALA A 41 4.50 -12.93 17.03
C ALA A 41 3.58 -14.17 17.05
N ASP A 42 3.28 -14.84 15.94
CA ASP A 42 4.27 -15.55 15.12
C ASP A 42 3.63 -16.06 13.80
N ALA A 43 3.16 -15.14 12.95
CA ALA A 43 2.90 -15.41 11.53
C ALA A 43 3.13 -14.12 10.74
N PRO A 44 3.79 -14.16 9.57
CA PRO A 44 3.84 -12.99 8.71
C PRO A 44 2.40 -12.66 8.30
N ARG A 45 1.91 -11.48 8.73
CA ARG A 45 0.63 -10.96 8.26
C ARG A 45 0.64 -10.93 6.74
N GLN A 46 -0.45 -11.38 6.14
CA GLN A 46 -0.61 -11.34 4.69
C GLN A 46 -0.56 -9.87 4.24
N THR A 47 0.27 -9.59 3.25
CA THR A 47 0.44 -8.22 2.75
C THR A 47 -0.56 -7.90 1.64
N ILE A 48 -0.86 -6.62 1.47
CA ILE A 48 -1.71 -6.15 0.36
C ILE A 48 -1.06 -6.46 -1.00
N GLU A 49 0.28 -6.47 -1.10
CA GLU A 49 0.98 -6.88 -2.32
C GLU A 49 0.71 -8.35 -2.67
N GLN A 50 0.74 -9.25 -1.68
CA GLN A 50 0.41 -10.66 -1.90
C GLN A 50 -1.02 -10.87 -2.44
N ILE A 51 -1.98 -10.07 -1.96
CA ILE A 51 -3.37 -10.18 -2.40
C ILE A 51 -3.55 -9.55 -3.78
N LEU A 52 -3.12 -8.30 -3.95
CA LEU A 52 -3.43 -7.50 -5.14
C LEU A 52 -2.49 -7.75 -6.31
N VAL A 53 -1.22 -8.07 -6.05
CA VAL A 53 -0.18 -8.24 -7.08
C VAL A 53 0.09 -9.73 -7.33
N GLU A 54 0.19 -10.53 -6.28
CA GLU A 54 0.46 -11.96 -6.41
C GLU A 54 -0.83 -12.81 -6.55
N GLY A 55 -2.01 -12.21 -6.35
CA GLY A 55 -3.31 -12.86 -6.54
C GLY A 55 -3.66 -13.89 -5.48
N GLN A 56 -3.06 -13.81 -4.29
CA GLN A 56 -3.40 -14.68 -3.17
C GLN A 56 -4.80 -14.37 -2.64
N GLU A 57 -5.54 -15.39 -2.21
CA GLU A 57 -6.82 -15.18 -1.54
C GLU A 57 -6.61 -14.49 -0.18
N PRO A 58 -7.39 -13.45 0.15
CA PRO A 58 -7.28 -12.76 1.42
C PRO A 58 -7.65 -13.70 2.58
N THR A 59 -6.85 -13.66 3.62
CA THR A 59 -7.08 -14.38 4.87
C THR A 59 -8.22 -13.74 5.67
N GLU A 60 -8.87 -14.54 6.53
CA GLU A 60 -9.98 -14.07 7.38
C GLU A 60 -9.56 -12.89 8.27
N GLU A 61 -8.34 -12.91 8.82
CA GLU A 61 -7.81 -11.80 9.63
C GLU A 61 -7.77 -10.47 8.85
N VAL A 62 -7.34 -10.51 7.59
CA VAL A 62 -7.30 -9.32 6.72
C VAL A 62 -8.71 -8.85 6.37
N LEU A 63 -9.64 -9.78 6.14
CA LEU A 63 -11.03 -9.44 5.84
C LEU A 63 -11.72 -8.82 7.06
N GLU A 64 -11.49 -9.35 8.26
CA GLU A 64 -12.01 -8.80 9.51
C GLU A 64 -11.48 -7.39 9.78
N GLU A 65 -10.17 -7.17 9.58
CA GLU A 65 -9.55 -5.83 9.70
C GLU A 65 -10.14 -4.85 8.67
N TRP A 66 -10.27 -5.27 7.41
CA TRP A 66 -10.86 -4.45 6.36
C TRP A 66 -12.30 -4.05 6.68
N ILE A 67 -13.13 -5.01 7.11
CA ILE A 67 -14.52 -4.76 7.48
C ILE A 67 -14.61 -3.82 8.70
N ALA A 68 -13.71 -3.97 9.68
CA ALA A 68 -13.66 -3.10 10.83
C ALA A 68 -13.37 -1.64 10.44
N GLY A 69 -12.44 -1.41 9.50
CA GLY A 69 -12.11 -0.07 9.00
C GLY A 69 -13.22 0.59 8.17
N GLN A 70 -14.05 -0.17 7.46
CA GLN A 70 -15.15 0.38 6.66
C GLN A 70 -16.23 1.10 7.48
N GLY A 71 -16.31 0.82 8.79
CA GLY A 71 -17.26 1.45 9.70
C GLY A 71 -16.72 2.69 10.41
N GLU A 72 -15.44 3.05 10.21
CA GLU A 72 -14.86 4.21 10.86
C GLU A 72 -15.41 5.51 10.27
N PRO A 73 -15.68 6.53 11.11
CA PRO A 73 -16.08 7.83 10.61
C PRO A 73 -14.95 8.44 9.78
N GLU A 74 -15.33 9.12 8.69
CA GLU A 74 -14.36 9.90 7.92
C GLU A 74 -13.67 10.94 8.83
N LEU A 75 -12.38 11.18 8.58
CA LEU A 75 -11.65 12.23 9.28
C LEU A 75 -12.32 13.58 9.01
N SER A 76 -12.38 14.43 10.03
CA SER A 76 -12.83 15.81 9.87
C SER A 76 -11.82 16.59 9.04
N ASP A 77 -12.27 17.64 8.35
CA ASP A 77 -11.39 18.54 7.58
C ASP A 77 -10.24 19.09 8.46
N GLU A 78 -10.53 19.38 9.74
CA GLU A 78 -9.57 19.92 10.71
C GLU A 78 -8.52 18.88 11.13
N GLU A 79 -8.90 17.60 11.27
CA GLU A 79 -7.95 16.52 11.54
C GLU A 79 -7.09 16.22 10.29
N LEU A 80 -7.68 16.32 9.10
CA LEU A 80 -6.99 16.11 7.83
C LEU A 80 -5.95 17.20 7.57
N GLU A 81 -6.29 18.46 7.84
CA GLU A 81 -5.33 19.59 7.79
C GLU A 81 -4.17 19.40 8.78
N ARG A 82 -4.43 18.89 9.99
CA ARG A 82 -3.37 18.58 10.95
C ARG A 82 -2.42 17.50 10.45
N GLN A 83 -2.95 16.44 9.83
CA GLN A 83 -2.13 15.39 9.25
C GLN A 83 -1.31 15.90 8.07
N ALA A 84 -1.88 16.75 7.22
CA ALA A 84 -1.15 17.37 6.12
C ALA A 84 0.04 18.21 6.61
N VAL A 85 -0.14 18.98 7.70
CA VAL A 85 0.93 19.78 8.31
C VAL A 85 1.94 18.92 9.10
N GLU A 86 1.52 17.80 9.69
CA GLU A 86 2.41 16.91 10.46
C GLU A 86 3.23 15.99 9.56
N ALA A 87 2.66 15.59 8.43
CA ALA A 87 3.30 14.80 7.39
C ALA A 87 3.25 15.56 6.05
N PRO A 88 4.05 16.64 5.93
CA PRO A 88 4.34 17.27 4.65
C PRO A 88 4.72 16.19 3.64
N GLY A 89 4.00 16.07 2.52
CA GLY A 89 4.42 15.15 1.47
C GLY A 89 5.83 15.52 0.98
N ASP A 90 6.71 14.54 0.79
CA ASP A 90 8.12 14.77 0.39
C ASP A 90 8.27 15.20 -1.09
N ASP A 91 7.18 15.63 -1.74
CA ASP A 91 7.11 15.98 -3.17
C ASP A 91 7.37 17.47 -3.45
N GLY A 92 7.45 18.30 -2.39
CA GLY A 92 7.83 19.71 -2.47
C GLY A 92 6.88 20.57 -3.32
N ASP A 93 5.63 20.14 -3.52
CA ASP A 93 4.62 20.90 -4.26
C ASP A 93 3.98 21.97 -3.34
N PRO A 94 4.15 23.27 -3.64
CA PRO A 94 3.59 24.35 -2.82
C PRO A 94 2.05 24.45 -2.85
N SER A 95 1.38 23.64 -3.66
CA SER A 95 -0.09 23.53 -3.73
C SER A 95 -0.64 22.47 -2.78
N THR A 96 0.22 21.55 -2.31
CA THR A 96 -0.01 20.60 -1.23
C THR A 96 0.80 21.11 -0.04
N PRO A 97 0.20 21.92 0.86
CA PRO A 97 0.97 22.57 1.92
C PRO A 97 1.73 21.53 2.74
N GLU A 98 3.05 21.69 2.75
CA GLU A 98 3.96 21.07 3.71
C GLU A 98 3.73 21.60 5.13
#